data_AF-A0A2H5QQ32-F1
#
_entry.id   AF-A0A2H5QQ32-F1
#
_cell.length_a   1.000
_cell.length_b   1.000
_cell.length_c   1.000
_cell.angle_alpha   90.00
_cell.angle_beta   90.00
_cell.angle_gamma   90.00
#
_symmetry.space_group_name_H-M   'P 1'
#
loop_
_entity.id
_entity.type
_entity.pdbx_description
1 polymer ?
#
loop_
_entity_poly.entity_id
_entity_poly.type
_entity_poly.pdbx_seq_one_letter_code
_entity_poly.pdbx_strand_id
1 'polypeptide(L)' 'MAQNANRQNVANSTRVVAEPMLASHFGNAIIDPLFAQFATLVAEHLAVEKTKHINLVISMTRK' A
#
# COMPACT_ATOMS: atom_id res chain seq x y z
N MET A 1 17.29 -13.46 -1.24
CA MET A 1 16.40 -13.18 -0.08
C MET A 1 15.93 -11.71 0.03
N ALA A 2 16.50 -10.74 -0.70
CA ALA A 2 16.12 -9.32 -0.58
C ALA A 2 14.82 -8.88 -1.28
N GLN A 3 14.28 -9.68 -2.22
CA GLN A 3 13.14 -9.26 -3.04
C GLN A 3 11.77 -9.46 -2.38
N ASN A 4 11.67 -10.32 -1.35
CA ASN A 4 10.41 -10.63 -0.67
C ASN A 4 10.02 -9.56 0.37
N ALA A 5 11.01 -9.00 1.07
CA ALA A 5 10.79 -7.97 2.08
C ALA A 5 10.15 -6.71 1.48
N ASN A 6 10.55 -6.31 0.27
CA ASN A 6 10.04 -5.10 -0.37
C ASN A 6 8.53 -5.18 -0.69
N ARG A 7 8.05 -6.35 -1.16
CA ARG A 7 6.65 -6.55 -1.56
C ARG A 7 5.70 -6.52 -0.36
N GLN A 8 6.03 -7.31 0.66
CA GLN A 8 5.23 -7.38 1.88
C GLN A 8 5.21 -6.03 2.60
N ASN A 9 6.31 -5.28 2.56
CA ASN A 9 6.38 -3.95 3.16
C ASN A 9 5.43 -2.95 2.48
N VAL A 10 5.31 -2.97 1.15
CA VAL A 10 4.38 -2.10 0.41
C VAL A 10 2.91 -2.46 0.71
N ALA A 11 2.59 -3.75 0.73
CA ALA A 11 1.25 -4.21 1.07
C ALA A 11 0.88 -3.82 2.51
N ASN A 12 1.79 -4.03 3.46
CA ASN A 12 1.58 -3.69 4.86
C ASN A 12 1.49 -2.18 5.11
N SER A 13 2.35 -1.37 4.49
CA SER A 13 2.30 0.09 4.65
C SER A 13 0.99 0.67 4.08
N THR A 14 0.53 0.13 2.95
CA THR A 14 -0.77 0.51 2.37
C THR A 14 -1.92 0.08 3.26
N ARG A 15 -1.85 -1.14 3.84
CA ARG A 15 -2.85 -1.66 4.77
C ARG A 15 -3.03 -0.77 5.98
N VAL A 16 -1.95 -0.40 6.66
CA VAL A 16 -2.01 0.46 7.87
C VAL A 16 -2.74 1.78 7.60
N VAL A 17 -2.60 2.35 6.39
CA VAL A 17 -3.24 3.63 6.02
C VAL A 17 -4.70 3.44 5.59
N ALA A 18 -4.99 2.42 4.78
CA ALA A 18 -6.30 2.26 4.13
C ALA A 18 -7.30 1.42 4.94
N GLU A 19 -6.83 0.50 5.79
CA GLU A 19 -7.66 -0.43 6.55
C GLU A 19 -8.76 0.25 7.37
N PRO A 20 -8.51 1.34 8.13
CA PRO A 20 -9.58 2.01 8.88
C PRO A 20 -10.74 2.50 7.99
N MET A 21 -10.43 3.03 6.80
CA MET A 21 -11.45 3.51 5.86
C MET A 21 -12.23 2.36 5.24
N LEU A 22 -11.54 1.29 4.85
CA LEU A 22 -12.16 0.12 4.24
C LEU A 22 -13.03 -0.65 5.23
N ALA A 23 -12.54 -0.83 6.46
CA ALA A 23 -13.27 -1.48 7.54
C ALA A 23 -14.52 -0.69 7.93
N SER A 24 -14.42 0.65 7.99
CA SER A 24 -15.57 1.50 8.28
C SER A 24 -16.67 1.43 7.21
N HIS A 25 -16.30 1.20 5.95
CA HIS A 25 -17.27 1.22 4.84
C HIS A 25 -17.84 -0.17 4.52
N PHE A 26 -16.99 -1.20 4.56
CA PHE A 26 -17.33 -2.56 4.12
C PHE A 26 -17.39 -3.57 5.28
N GLY A 27 -17.00 -3.18 6.49
CA GLY A 27 -16.89 -4.06 7.64
C GLY A 27 -15.57 -4.87 7.67
N ASN A 28 -15.30 -5.49 8.82
CA ASN A 28 -14.04 -6.21 9.06
C ASN A 28 -13.93 -7.55 8.36
N ALA A 29 -15.07 -8.16 7.98
CA ALA A 29 -15.10 -9.52 7.45
C ALA A 29 -14.30 -9.70 6.15
N ILE A 30 -14.13 -8.62 5.38
CA ILE A 30 -13.45 -8.67 4.08
C ILE A 30 -11.99 -8.22 4.12
N ILE A 31 -11.50 -7.66 5.22
CA ILE A 31 -10.24 -6.93 5.25
C ILE A 31 -9.05 -7.86 5.04
N ASP A 32 -9.00 -8.99 5.75
CA ASP A 32 -7.92 -9.96 5.61
C ASP A 32 -7.83 -10.60 4.21
N PRO A 33 -8.93 -11.13 3.63
CA PRO A 33 -8.86 -11.67 2.27
C PRO A 33 -8.55 -10.59 1.23
N LEU A 34 -9.05 -9.35 1.41
CA LEU A 34 -8.75 -8.23 0.53
C LEU A 34 -7.26 -7.90 0.49
N PHE A 35 -6.62 -7.76 1.66
CA PHE A 35 -5.18 -7.44 1.70
C PHE A 35 -4.28 -8.60 1.32
N ALA A 36 -4.73 -9.85 1.50
CA ALA A 36 -4.03 -11.02 0.96
C ALA A 36 -3.99 -10.98 -0.58
N GLN A 37 -5.13 -10.70 -1.22
CA GLN A 37 -5.19 -10.53 -2.67
C GLN A 37 -4.37 -9.33 -3.15
N PHE A 38 -4.43 -8.21 -2.43
CA PHE A 38 -3.65 -7.02 -2.72
C PHE A 38 -2.14 -7.28 -2.71
N ALA A 39 -1.65 -8.05 -1.73
CA ALA A 39 -0.23 -8.41 -1.65
C ALA A 39 0.24 -9.21 -2.88
N THR A 40 -0.60 -10.13 -3.40
CA THR A 40 -0.32 -10.85 -4.65
C THR A 40 -0.24 -9.91 -5.84
N LEU A 41 -1.21 -9.01 -6.00
CA LEU A 41 -1.24 -8.05 -7.11
C LEU A 41 -0.04 -7.10 -7.08
N VAL A 42 0.32 -6.60 -5.89
CA VAL A 42 1.52 -5.77 -5.69
C VAL A 42 2.79 -6.55 -6.02
N ALA A 43 2.85 -7.83 -5.67
CA ALA A 43 3.99 -8.69 -5.97
C ALA A 43 4.18 -8.90 -7.48
N GLU A 44 3.09 -9.15 -8.21
CA GLU A 44 3.07 -9.28 -9.67
C GLU A 44 3.50 -7.97 -10.34
N HIS A 45 2.93 -6.84 -9.89
CA HIS A 45 3.24 -5.53 -10.44
C HIS A 45 4.71 -5.14 -10.20
N LEU A 46 5.24 -5.36 -9.00
CA LEU A 46 6.65 -5.10 -8.66
C LEU A 46 7.65 -6.03 -9.37
N ALA A 47 7.19 -7.17 -9.89
CA ALA A 47 8.03 -8.07 -10.68
C ALA A 47 8.28 -7.53 -12.09
N VAL A 48 7.36 -6.72 -12.62
CA VAL A 48 7.41 -6.19 -13.99
C VAL A 48 7.85 -4.72 -14.00
N GLU A 49 7.44 -3.94 -13.01
CA GLU A 49 7.63 -2.49 -12.99
C GLU A 49 8.42 -1.99 -11.77
N LYS A 50 9.30 -1.00 -12.00
CA LYS A 50 9.88 -0.21 -10.91
C LYS A 50 8.91 0.90 -10.53
N THR A 51 8.03 0.62 -9.58
CA THR A 51 7.06 1.59 -9.07
C THR A 51 7.78 2.78 -8.43
N LYS A 52 7.36 4.00 -8.79
CA LYS A 52 7.88 5.25 -8.21
C LYS A 52 6.72 6.06 -7.63
N HIS A 53 6.87 6.53 -6.40
CA HIS A 53 5.96 7.51 -5.81
C HIS A 53 6.46 8.91 -6.14
N ILE A 54 5.56 9.77 -6.62
CA ILE A 54 5.86 11.19 -6.84
C ILE A 54 5.56 11.91 -5.52
N ASN A 55 6.60 12.46 -4.90
CA ASN A 55 6.47 13.29 -3.70
C ASN A 55 6.47 14.77 -4.12
N LEU A 56 5.35 15.46 -3.88
CA LEU A 56 5.28 16.90 -4.07
C LEU A 56 5.67 17.60 -2.76
N VAL A 57 6.75 18.37 -2.79
CA VAL A 57 7.21 19.17 -1.64
C VAL A 57 6.92 20.64 -1.92
N ILE A 58 6.18 21.29 -1.03
CA ILE A 58 5.83 22.71 -1.12
C ILE A 58 6.38 23.42 0.13
N SER A 59 7.13 24.50 -0.08
CA SER A 59 7.60 25.39 0.99
C SER A 59 6.88 26.72 0.88
N MET A 60 6.29 27.17 1.98
CA MET A 60 5.54 28.43 2.04
C MET A 60 6.04 29.27 3.21
N THR A 61 6.28 30.55 2.97
CA THR A 61 6.49 31.56 4.00
C THR A 61 5.23 32.42 4.12
N ARG A 62 4.89 32.83 5.34
CA ARG A 62 3.83 33.83 5.54
C ARG A 62 4.27 35.14 4.87
N LYS A 63 3.33 35.82 4.21
CA LYS A 63 3.50 37.24 3.87
C LYS A 63 3.36 38.09 5.12
#